data_AF-A0A0S8JHX0-F1
#
_entry.id   AF-A0A0S8JHX0-F1
#
_cell.length_a   1.000
_cell.length_b   1.000
_cell.length_c   1.000
_cell.angle_alpha   90.00
_cell.angle_beta   90.00
_cell.angle_gamma   90.00
#
_symmetry.space_group_name_H-M   'P 1'
#
loop_
_entity.id
_entity.type
_entity.pdbx_description
1 polymer ?
#
loop_
_entity_poly.entity_id
_entity_poly.type
_entity_poly.pdbx_seq_one_letter_code
_entity_poly.pdbx_strand_id
1 'polypeptide(L)'
;MRTLAFVLALLVPLTAAAQITFERTYGGASSDLGRSVAQTPDGGYIVAGTTRSYGAGQSDLWLIKTDAWGSTSWSTTFGGPQTDGGRSVALTLDGGYIIAGN
;
A
#
# COMPACT_ATOMS: atom_id res chain seq x y z
N MET A 1 31.09 18.55 47.03
CA MET A 1 30.33 17.52 46.29
C MET A 1 29.23 18.27 45.53
N ARG A 2 29.42 18.75 44.30
CA ARG A 2 29.52 18.06 43.00
C ARG A 2 28.45 16.99 42.78
N THR A 3 27.35 17.42 42.17
CA THR A 3 26.67 16.63 41.14
C THR A 3 26.14 17.60 40.09
N LEU A 4 26.87 17.71 38.98
CA LEU A 4 26.36 18.30 37.73
C LEU A 4 25.25 17.37 37.22
N ALA A 5 24.03 17.87 37.07
CA ALA A 5 23.00 17.18 36.31
C ALA A 5 23.29 17.39 34.82
N PHE A 6 23.90 16.38 34.18
CA PHE A 6 23.90 16.26 32.72
C PHE A 6 22.49 15.85 32.29
N VAL A 7 21.62 16.81 32.00
CA VAL A 7 20.50 16.54 31.10
C VAL A 7 21.10 16.53 29.70
N LEU A 8 21.46 15.33 29.26
CA LEU A 8 21.79 15.06 27.87
C LEU A 8 20.52 15.34 27.05
N ALA A 9 20.37 16.58 26.60
CA ALA A 9 19.45 16.91 25.53
C ALA A 9 19.95 16.19 24.28
N LEU A 10 19.43 14.98 24.06
CA LEU A 10 19.58 14.25 22.82
C LEU A 10 18.79 15.00 21.75
N LEU A 11 19.37 16.10 21.25
CA LEU A 11 19.02 16.67 19.96
C LEU A 11 19.49 15.67 18.91
N VAL A 12 18.71 14.62 18.69
CA VAL A 12 18.79 13.92 17.41
C VAL A 12 18.26 14.94 16.40
N PRO A 13 19.06 15.42 15.44
CA PRO A 13 18.49 16.11 14.31
C PRO A 13 17.58 15.09 13.64
N LEU A 14 16.26 15.28 13.75
CA LEU A 14 15.27 14.53 13.01
C LEU A 14 15.34 14.99 11.55
N THR A 15 16.50 14.81 10.92
CA THR A 15 16.54 14.67 9.49
C THR A 15 15.86 13.34 9.25
N ALA A 16 14.55 13.38 8.99
CA ALA A 16 13.90 12.36 8.22
C ALA A 16 14.58 12.36 6.84
N ALA A 17 15.78 11.79 6.78
CA ALA A 17 16.32 11.32 5.52
C ALA A 17 15.23 10.40 4.96
N ALA A 18 14.91 10.54 3.68
CA ALA A 18 13.99 9.64 3.01
C ALA A 18 14.57 8.21 3.11
N GLN A 19 14.24 7.52 4.20
CA GLN A 19 14.68 6.17 4.48
C GLN A 19 13.55 5.24 4.06
N ILE A 20 13.88 4.30 3.18
CA ILE A 20 12.99 3.19 2.84
C ILE A 20 12.83 2.36 4.12
N THR A 21 11.63 2.36 4.69
CA THR A 21 11.30 1.58 5.90
C THR A 21 10.99 0.12 5.57
N PHE A 22 10.45 -0.15 4.37
CA PHE A 22 10.31 -1.47 3.80
C PHE A 22 10.20 -1.42 2.28
N GLU A 23 10.49 -2.54 1.64
CA GLU A 23 10.23 -2.77 0.21
C GLU A 23 9.48 -4.11 0.06
N ARG A 24 8.47 -4.13 -0.81
CA ARG A 24 7.67 -5.30 -1.12
C ARG A 24 7.26 -5.28 -2.59
N THR A 25 7.29 -6.46 -3.19
CA THR A 25 6.79 -6.70 -4.55
C THR A 25 5.50 -7.48 -4.46
N TYR A 26 4.47 -7.01 -5.16
CA TYR A 26 3.20 -7.71 -5.28
C TYR A 26 2.98 -8.06 -6.75
N GLY A 27 2.76 -9.34 -7.00
CA GLY A 27 2.57 -9.87 -8.35
C GLY A 27 2.85 -11.37 -8.39
N GLY A 28 2.60 -11.97 -9.54
CA GLY A 28 2.77 -13.40 -9.78
C GLY A 28 3.60 -13.70 -11.03
N ALA A 29 3.19 -14.74 -11.75
CA ALA A 29 3.94 -15.26 -12.91
C ALA A 29 3.81 -14.39 -14.18
N SER A 30 2.90 -13.41 -14.20
CA SER A 30 2.56 -12.59 -15.35
C SER A 30 2.71 -11.09 -15.03
N SER A 31 2.27 -10.23 -15.95
CA SER A 31 2.37 -8.78 -15.80
C SER A 31 1.34 -8.26 -14.81
N ASP A 32 1.82 -7.54 -13.80
CA ASP A 32 1.01 -6.86 -12.78
C ASP A 32 1.46 -5.40 -12.67
N LEU A 33 0.51 -4.50 -12.36
CA LEU A 33 0.77 -3.07 -12.36
C LEU A 33 -0.02 -2.36 -11.26
N GLY A 34 0.68 -1.77 -10.29
CA GLY A 34 0.10 -0.82 -9.34
C GLY A 34 -0.15 0.54 -10.01
N ARG A 35 -1.34 1.10 -9.84
CA ARG A 35 -1.76 2.38 -10.45
C ARG A 35 -2.02 3.48 -9.44
N SER A 36 -2.51 3.12 -8.26
CA SER A 36 -2.87 4.05 -7.21
C SER A 36 -2.68 3.41 -5.85
N VAL A 37 -2.19 4.19 -4.89
CA VAL A 37 -1.96 3.76 -3.52
C VAL A 37 -2.43 4.85 -2.56
N ALA A 38 -3.02 4.45 -1.45
CA ALA A 38 -3.34 5.32 -0.33
C ALA A 38 -2.93 4.66 0.99
N GLN A 39 -2.39 5.44 1.92
CA GLN A 39 -2.17 4.96 3.29
C GLN A 39 -3.51 4.89 4.02
N THR A 40 -3.73 3.81 4.77
CA THR A 40 -4.97 3.56 5.51
C THR A 40 -4.83 4.02 6.98
N PRO A 41 -5.93 4.31 7.70
CA PRO A 41 -5.88 4.84 9.07
C PRO A 41 -5.19 3.94 10.11
N ASP A 42 -5.15 2.63 9.84
CA ASP A 42 -4.43 1.62 10.62
C ASP A 42 -2.91 1.58 10.33
N GLY A 43 -2.41 2.53 9.53
CA GLY A 43 -0.99 2.65 9.15
C GLY A 43 -0.58 1.79 7.97
N GLY A 44 -1.47 0.92 7.46
CA GLY A 44 -1.22 0.11 6.27
C GLY A 44 -1.45 0.86 4.96
N TYR A 45 -1.60 0.11 3.86
CA TYR A 45 -1.80 0.68 2.53
C TYR A 45 -2.87 -0.07 1.76
N ILE A 46 -3.63 0.65 0.94
CA ILE A 46 -4.53 0.10 -0.07
C ILE A 46 -3.94 0.43 -1.45
N VAL A 47 -3.76 -0.58 -2.30
CA VAL A 47 -3.20 -0.46 -3.64
C VAL A 47 -4.21 -0.95 -4.64
N ALA A 48 -4.57 -0.11 -5.61
CA ALA A 48 -5.35 -0.51 -6.77
C ALA A 48 -4.48 -0.56 -8.02
N GLY A 49 -4.78 -1.54 -8.87
CA GLY A 49 -4.07 -1.74 -10.11
C GLY A 49 -4.71 -2.79 -10.98
N THR A 50 -3.87 -3.43 -11.77
CA THR A 50 -4.25 -4.45 -12.73
C THR A 50 -3.35 -5.66 -12.56
N THR A 51 -3.92 -6.86 -12.68
CA THR A 51 -3.18 -8.12 -12.64
C THR A 51 -3.49 -8.99 -13.84
N ARG A 52 -2.47 -9.62 -14.43
CA ARG A 52 -2.62 -10.75 -15.36
C ARG A 52 -2.19 -12.07 -14.73
N SER A 53 -1.78 -12.02 -13.46
CA SER A 53 -1.32 -13.17 -12.67
C SER A 53 -2.45 -13.83 -11.89
N TYR A 54 -3.52 -13.09 -11.60
CA TYR A 54 -4.65 -13.53 -10.81
C TYR A 54 -5.97 -13.14 -11.49
N GLY A 55 -7.07 -13.81 -11.12
CA GLY A 55 -8.41 -13.49 -11.60
C GLY A 55 -8.92 -14.41 -12.73
N ALA A 56 -9.99 -13.99 -13.39
CA ALA A 56 -10.76 -14.78 -14.34
C ALA A 56 -10.60 -14.32 -15.81
N GLY A 57 -10.02 -13.14 -16.03
CA GLY A 57 -9.87 -12.52 -17.34
C GLY A 57 -8.46 -12.55 -17.90
N GLN A 58 -8.27 -11.85 -19.03
CA GLN A 58 -6.92 -11.58 -19.55
C GLN A 58 -6.14 -10.63 -18.64
N SER A 59 -6.88 -9.81 -17.89
CA SER A 59 -6.36 -8.78 -17.01
C SER A 59 -7.50 -8.33 -16.11
N ASP A 60 -7.33 -8.37 -14.80
CA ASP A 60 -8.37 -7.98 -13.83
C ASP A 60 -7.92 -6.83 -12.94
N LEU A 61 -8.89 -6.11 -12.40
CA LEU A 61 -8.63 -5.12 -11.35
C LEU A 61 -8.12 -5.87 -10.13
N TRP A 62 -7.00 -5.44 -9.57
CA TRP A 62 -6.44 -6.02 -8.35
C TRP A 62 -6.39 -4.98 -7.25
N LEU A 63 -7.03 -5.29 -6.12
CA LEU A 63 -7.02 -4.48 -4.91
C LEU A 63 -6.26 -5.23 -3.82
N ILE A 64 -5.25 -4.58 -3.23
CA ILE A 64 -4.38 -5.17 -2.22
C ILE A 64 -4.42 -4.29 -0.98
N LYS A 65 -4.78 -4.86 0.17
CA LYS A 65 -4.62 -4.21 1.48
C LYS A 65 -3.41 -4.81 2.18
N THR A 66 -2.60 -3.94 2.77
CA THR A 66 -1.41 -4.32 3.53
C THR A 66 -1.50 -3.81 4.96
N ASP A 67 -0.64 -4.36 5.82
CA ASP A 67 -0.26 -3.73 7.08
C ASP A 67 0.79 -2.63 6.85
N ALA A 68 1.27 -2.02 7.94
CA ALA A 68 2.25 -0.94 7.92
C ALA A 68 3.65 -1.34 7.42
N TRP A 69 3.93 -2.64 7.30
CA TRP A 69 5.21 -3.20 6.85
C TRP A 69 5.12 -3.78 5.43
N GLY A 70 3.99 -3.54 4.74
CA GLY A 70 3.71 -4.07 3.41
C GLY A 70 3.41 -5.57 3.39
N SER A 71 3.09 -6.20 4.53
CA SER A 71 2.56 -7.56 4.51
C SER A 71 1.12 -7.53 4.02
N THR A 72 0.77 -8.35 3.03
CA THR A 72 -0.60 -8.43 2.50
C THR A 72 -1.55 -8.94 3.58
N SER A 73 -2.51 -8.11 3.98
CA SER A 73 -3.61 -8.50 4.86
C SER A 73 -4.68 -9.25 4.07
N TRP A 74 -5.03 -8.74 2.89
CA TRP A 74 -5.90 -9.40 1.93
C TRP A 74 -5.67 -8.82 0.54
N SER A 75 -6.08 -9.57 -0.49
CA SER A 75 -6.18 -9.04 -1.83
C SER A 75 -7.40 -9.63 -2.55
N THR A 76 -7.94 -8.90 -3.50
CA THR A 76 -9.15 -9.30 -4.24
C THR A 76 -9.06 -8.84 -5.68
N THR A 77 -9.50 -9.69 -6.60
CA THR A 77 -9.62 -9.35 -8.01
C THR A 77 -11.07 -9.07 -8.38
N PHE A 78 -11.28 -8.09 -9.26
CA PHE A 78 -12.59 -7.74 -9.80
C PHE A 78 -12.50 -7.66 -11.32
N GLY A 79 -13.47 -8.26 -12.01
CA GLY A 79 -13.50 -8.31 -13.46
C GLY A 79 -14.26 -9.53 -13.98
N GLY A 80 -14.30 -9.64 -15.29
CA GLY A 80 -14.91 -10.75 -16.01
C GLY A 80 -13.91 -11.41 -16.97
N PRO A 81 -14.39 -12.08 -18.03
CA PRO A 81 -13.51 -12.71 -19.02
C PRO A 81 -12.65 -11.72 -19.84
N GLN A 82 -12.91 -10.41 -19.74
CA GLN A 82 -12.26 -9.38 -20.56
C GLN A 82 -11.08 -8.74 -19.83
N THR A 83 -10.80 -7.47 -20.11
CA THR A 83 -9.75 -6.70 -19.44
C THR A 83 -10.40 -5.63 -18.58
N ASP A 84 -10.31 -5.81 -17.28
CA ASP A 84 -10.82 -4.93 -16.25
C ASP A 84 -9.63 -4.34 -15.49
N GLY A 85 -9.65 -3.04 -15.22
CA GLY A 85 -8.45 -2.34 -14.75
C GLY A 85 -8.72 -1.28 -13.69
N GLY A 86 -8.17 -1.48 -12.49
CA GLY A 86 -8.18 -0.47 -11.44
C GLY A 86 -7.22 0.67 -11.75
N ARG A 87 -7.73 1.90 -11.78
CA ARG A 87 -6.95 3.11 -12.07
C ARG A 87 -6.71 3.97 -10.84
N SER A 88 -7.67 4.03 -9.93
CA SER A 88 -7.63 4.90 -8.75
C SER A 88 -8.32 4.24 -7.56
N VAL A 89 -7.78 4.45 -6.37
CA VAL A 89 -8.42 4.09 -5.11
C VAL A 89 -8.49 5.31 -4.18
N ALA A 90 -9.60 5.44 -3.46
CA ALA A 90 -9.77 6.43 -2.40
C ALA A 90 -10.41 5.77 -1.18
N LEU A 91 -10.05 6.26 0.00
CA LEU A 91 -10.72 5.89 1.24
C LEU A 91 -12.08 6.59 1.35
N THR A 92 -13.04 5.93 1.98
CA THR A 92 -14.30 6.54 2.39
C THR A 92 -14.30 6.81 3.90
N LEU A 93 -15.15 7.73 4.35
CA LEU A 93 -15.23 8.16 5.75
C LEU A 93 -15.73 7.07 6.70
N ASP A 94 -16.47 6.09 6.17
CA ASP A 94 -16.95 4.91 6.89
C ASP A 94 -15.93 3.76 6.95
N GLY A 95 -14.69 3.99 6.48
CA GLY A 95 -13.60 3.01 6.52
C GLY A 95 -13.57 2.05 5.33
N GLY A 96 -14.41 2.26 4.32
CA GLY A 96 -14.38 1.55 3.05
C GLY A 96 -13.41 2.14 2.02
N TYR A 97 -13.55 1.66 0.78
CA TYR A 97 -12.74 2.08 -0.36
C TYR A 97 -13.61 2.26 -1.60
N ILE A 98 -13.37 3.33 -2.35
CA ILE A 98 -13.88 3.53 -3.70
C ILE A 98 -12.77 3.19 -4.68
N ILE A 99 -13.09 2.38 -5.69
CA ILE A 99 -12.17 2.06 -6.79
C ILE A 99 -12.82 2.49 -8.10
N ALA A 100 -12.05 3.18 -8.94
CA ALA A 100 -12.45 3.56 -10.29
C ALA A 100 -11.56 2.88 -11.33
N GLY A 101 -12.16 2.45 -12.43
CA GLY A 101 -11.53 1.63 -13.45
C GLY A 101 -12.37 1.50 -14.72
N ASN A 102 -11.90 0.66 -15.63
CA ASN A 102 -12.61 0.26 -16.84
C ASN A 102 -13.03 -1.19 -16.78
#